data_AF-A0A923WZP7-F1
#
_entry.id   AF-A0A923WZP7-F1
#
_cell.length_a   1.000
_cell.length_b   1.000
_cell.length_c   1.000
_cell.angle_alpha   90.00
_cell.angle_beta   90.00
_cell.angle_gamma   90.00
#
_symmetry.space_group_name_H-M   'P 1'
#
loop_
_entity.id
_entity.type
_entity.pdbx_description
1 polymer ?
#
loop_
_entity_poly.entity_id
_entity_poly.type
_entity_poly.pdbx_seq_one_letter_code
_entity_poly.pdbx_strand_id
1 'polypeptide(L)'
;MATVYEIEELEQALNDLELDDPVPEEAKWWAISTDPWPCPACGEEMMWVTACHHVVIAETPDPLLEHAAIAKQVGRNPRIVKYDEGMPTITLYQWRALGRPVHGVRRDLTPK
;
A
#
# COMPACT_ATOMS: atom_id res chain seq x y z
N MET A 1 7.54 33.20 3.56
CA MET A 1 8.80 32.97 4.28
C MET A 1 8.76 31.54 4.77
N ALA A 2 9.68 30.68 4.32
CA ALA A 2 9.79 29.33 4.84
C ALA A 2 10.51 29.40 6.19
N THR A 3 9.90 28.90 7.24
CA THR A 3 10.55 28.79 8.56
C THR A 3 11.60 27.68 8.46
N VAL A 4 12.86 28.05 8.72
CA VAL A 4 13.97 27.09 8.85
C VAL A 4 14.04 26.75 10.34
N TYR A 5 13.89 25.48 10.66
CA TYR A 5 14.05 24.97 12.01
C TYR A 5 15.44 24.36 12.13
N GLU A 6 16.11 24.59 13.25
CA GLU A 6 17.34 23.85 13.57
C GLU A 6 16.99 22.37 13.85
N ILE A 7 17.94 21.46 13.62
CA ILE A 7 17.70 20.00 13.73
C ILE A 7 17.14 19.64 15.11
N GLU A 8 17.66 20.28 16.16
CA GLU A 8 17.24 20.07 17.54
C GLU A 8 15.82 20.58 17.81
N GLU A 9 15.40 21.67 17.16
CA GLU A 9 14.03 22.21 17.26
C GLU A 9 13.02 21.31 16.55
N LEU A 10 13.43 20.70 15.44
CA LEU A 10 12.64 19.69 14.72
C LEU A 10 12.47 18.41 15.54
N GLU A 11 13.54 17.93 16.18
CA GLU A 11 13.49 16.77 17.07
C GLU A 11 12.60 17.02 18.27
N GLN A 12 12.71 18.20 18.89
CA GLN A 12 11.84 18.58 20.01
C GLN A 12 10.37 18.70 19.56
N ALA A 13 10.10 19.34 18.42
CA ALA A 13 8.74 19.45 17.89
C ALA A 13 8.12 18.08 17.54
N LEU A 14 8.92 17.12 17.07
CA LEU A 14 8.50 15.74 16.83
C LEU A 14 8.24 14.96 18.12
N ASN A 15 9.01 15.24 19.18
CA ASN A 15 8.80 14.62 20.50
C ASN A 15 7.64 15.26 21.28
N ASP A 16 7.39 16.56 21.11
CA ASP A 16 6.28 17.32 21.71
C ASP A 16 4.95 17.07 20.98
N LEU A 17 4.99 16.54 19.76
CA LEU A 17 3.86 15.83 19.19
C LEU A 17 3.65 14.56 20.03
N GLU A 18 2.89 14.68 21.11
CA GLU A 18 2.30 13.55 21.84
C GLU A 18 1.53 12.69 20.84
N LEU A 19 2.19 11.69 20.24
CA LEU A 19 1.55 10.60 19.48
C LEU A 19 0.87 9.61 20.46
N ASP A 20 0.20 10.16 21.47
CA ASP A 20 -0.48 9.43 22.55
C ASP A 20 -1.96 9.15 22.24
N ASP A 21 -2.42 9.51 21.03
CA ASP A 21 -3.52 8.74 20.46
C ASP A 21 -2.91 7.44 19.92
N PRO A 22 -3.05 6.30 20.62
CA PRO A 22 -2.75 5.03 19.98
C PRO A 22 -3.54 5.02 18.67
N VAL A 23 -2.84 4.88 17.54
CA VAL A 23 -3.48 4.59 16.25
C VAL A 23 -4.41 3.43 16.58
N PRO A 24 -5.75 3.63 16.54
CA PRO A 24 -6.65 2.64 17.08
C PRO A 24 -6.30 1.32 16.42
N GLU A 25 -6.24 0.23 17.19
CA GLU A 25 -6.10 -1.14 16.66
C GLU A 25 -7.23 -1.44 15.62
N GLU A 26 -8.23 -0.56 15.59
CA GLU A 26 -9.37 -0.47 14.71
C GLU A 26 -9.32 0.60 13.59
N ALA A 27 -8.20 1.29 13.37
CA ALA A 27 -7.85 1.89 12.08
C ALA A 27 -7.50 0.75 11.11
N LYS A 28 -8.48 -0.13 10.88
CA LYS A 28 -8.37 -1.31 10.03
C LYS A 28 -8.23 -0.82 8.61
N TRP A 29 -6.98 -0.74 8.18
CA TRP A 29 -6.60 -0.52 6.81
C TRP A 29 -7.36 -1.51 5.91
N TRP A 30 -7.72 -1.06 4.73
CA TRP A 30 -8.33 -1.87 3.70
C TRP A 30 -7.24 -2.36 2.75
N ALA A 31 -7.38 -3.58 2.26
CA ALA A 31 -6.52 -4.17 1.24
C ALA A 31 -7.37 -4.90 0.20
N ILE A 32 -6.74 -5.31 -0.91
CA ILE A 32 -7.40 -6.12 -1.95
C ILE A 32 -6.93 -7.56 -1.81
N SER A 33 -7.77 -8.40 -1.19
CA SER A 33 -7.60 -9.86 -1.17
C SER A 33 -7.92 -10.43 -2.54
N THR A 34 -7.26 -11.52 -2.90
CA THR A 34 -7.55 -12.27 -4.12
C THR A 34 -7.10 -13.72 -3.99
N ASP A 35 -7.40 -14.54 -5.00
CA ASP A 35 -6.92 -15.92 -5.05
C ASP A 35 -5.39 -15.91 -5.25
N PRO A 36 -4.65 -16.95 -4.82
CA PRO A 36 -3.20 -16.98 -4.92
C PRO A 36 -2.72 -16.59 -6.32
N TRP A 37 -1.85 -15.58 -6.36
CA TRP A 37 -1.30 -15.07 -7.60
C TRP A 37 0.22 -15.06 -7.53
N PRO A 38 0.92 -15.71 -8.46
CA PRO A 38 2.37 -15.78 -8.43
C PRO A 38 2.98 -14.43 -8.80
N CYS A 39 3.97 -14.00 -8.03
CA CYS A 39 4.81 -12.85 -8.35
C CYS A 39 5.53 -13.12 -9.69
N PRO A 40 5.40 -12.25 -10.71
CA PRO A 40 6.02 -12.50 -12.02
C PRO A 40 7.55 -12.49 -12.00
N ALA A 41 8.17 -11.98 -10.94
CA ALA A 41 9.63 -11.89 -10.81
C ALA A 41 10.24 -13.11 -10.09
N CYS A 42 9.63 -13.57 -8.98
CA CYS A 42 10.20 -14.64 -8.15
C CYS A 42 9.29 -15.86 -7.97
N GLY A 43 8.05 -15.84 -8.46
CA GLY A 43 7.11 -16.95 -8.40
C GLY A 43 6.37 -17.13 -7.07
N GLU A 44 6.71 -16.35 -6.03
CA GLU A 44 6.04 -16.41 -4.72
C GLU A 44 4.54 -16.10 -4.86
N GLU A 45 3.70 -17.00 -4.37
CA GLU A 45 2.25 -16.83 -4.41
C GLU A 45 1.78 -15.92 -3.28
N MET A 46 0.98 -14.92 -3.62
CA MET A 46 0.39 -14.02 -2.63
C MET A 46 -1.12 -13.91 -2.80
N MET A 47 -1.82 -13.94 -1.67
CA MET A 47 -3.28 -13.79 -1.58
C MET A 47 -3.73 -12.32 -1.60
N TRP A 48 -2.81 -11.39 -1.86
CA TRP A 48 -3.03 -9.95 -1.83
C TRP A 48 -2.58 -9.26 -3.11
N VAL A 49 -3.18 -8.10 -3.41
CA VAL A 49 -2.56 -7.16 -4.36
C VAL A 49 -1.40 -6.46 -3.65
N THR A 50 -0.21 -6.63 -4.22
CA THR A 50 1.03 -6.11 -3.64
C THR A 50 1.78 -5.22 -4.60
N ALA A 51 2.54 -4.28 -4.05
CA ALA A 51 3.61 -3.57 -4.73
C ALA A 51 4.94 -4.03 -4.15
N CYS A 52 5.72 -4.79 -4.93
CA CYS A 52 7.01 -5.31 -4.48
C CYS A 52 6.94 -6.07 -3.14
N HIS A 53 6.00 -7.04 -3.03
CA HIS A 53 5.72 -7.82 -1.81
C HIS A 53 5.21 -7.02 -0.61
N HIS A 54 4.94 -5.72 -0.77
CA HIS A 54 4.23 -4.95 0.23
C HIS A 54 2.74 -4.95 -0.11
N VAL A 55 1.89 -5.37 0.82
CA VAL A 55 0.43 -5.32 0.64
C VAL A 55 0.01 -3.87 0.48
N VAL A 56 -0.74 -3.59 -0.59
CA VAL A 56 -1.23 -2.24 -0.85
C VAL A 56 -2.44 -1.97 0.03
N ILE A 57 -2.33 -0.96 0.89
CA ILE A 57 -3.36 -0.62 1.88
C ILE A 57 -3.90 0.82 1.73
N ALA A 58 -5.10 1.07 2.25
CA ALA A 58 -5.72 2.40 2.33
C ALA A 58 -6.61 2.55 3.57
N GLU A 59 -6.81 3.78 4.08
CA GLU A 59 -7.63 4.03 5.27
C GLU A 59 -9.11 3.74 5.04
N THR A 60 -9.57 3.94 3.81
CA THR A 60 -10.93 3.69 3.35
C THR A 60 -10.91 2.76 2.13
N PRO A 61 -12.03 2.10 1.78
CA PRO A 61 -12.05 1.19 0.63
C PRO A 61 -12.03 1.93 -0.72
N ASP A 62 -12.55 3.16 -0.80
CA ASP A 62 -12.75 3.88 -2.07
C ASP A 62 -11.47 4.06 -2.90
N PRO A 63 -10.30 4.42 -2.32
CA PRO A 63 -9.05 4.54 -3.07
C PRO A 63 -8.61 3.23 -3.77
N LEU A 64 -9.06 2.06 -3.27
CA LEU A 64 -8.69 0.75 -3.80
C LEU A 64 -9.56 0.31 -4.97
N LEU A 65 -10.71 0.97 -5.23
CA LEU A 65 -11.66 0.55 -6.27
C LEU A 65 -11.02 0.49 -7.66
N GLU A 66 -10.22 1.49 -8.01
CA GLU A 66 -9.48 1.53 -9.29
C GLU A 66 -8.51 0.34 -9.41
N HIS A 67 -7.77 0.03 -8.34
CA HIS A 67 -6.79 -1.06 -8.32
C HIS A 67 -7.45 -2.43 -8.38
N ALA A 68 -8.59 -2.59 -7.70
CA ALA A 68 -9.41 -3.78 -7.80
C ALA A 68 -9.93 -3.96 -9.24
N ALA A 69 -10.40 -2.89 -9.89
CA ALA A 69 -10.85 -2.96 -11.29
C ALA A 69 -9.71 -3.41 -12.23
N ILE A 70 -8.50 -2.85 -12.08
CA ILE A 70 -7.32 -3.24 -12.88
C ILE A 70 -6.93 -4.70 -12.60
N ALA A 71 -6.92 -5.13 -11.34
CA ALA A 71 -6.63 -6.52 -10.98
C ALA A 71 -7.63 -7.49 -11.64
N LYS A 72 -8.91 -7.11 -11.70
CA LYS A 72 -9.94 -7.90 -12.38
C LYS A 72 -9.71 -7.97 -13.90
N GLN A 73 -9.26 -6.89 -14.54
CA GLN A 73 -8.97 -6.87 -15.98
C GLN A 73 -7.86 -7.85 -16.38
N VAL A 74 -6.92 -8.15 -15.48
CA VAL A 74 -5.83 -9.13 -15.72
C VAL A 74 -6.17 -10.54 -15.23
N GLY A 75 -7.43 -10.81 -14.90
CA GLY A 75 -7.92 -12.15 -14.55
C GLY A 75 -7.77 -12.55 -13.08
N ARG A 76 -7.48 -11.60 -12.17
CA ARG A 76 -7.56 -11.86 -10.73
C ARG A 76 -9.00 -11.81 -10.24
N ASN A 77 -9.21 -12.24 -8.99
CA ASN A 77 -10.50 -12.22 -8.29
C ASN A 77 -10.46 -11.28 -7.08
N PRO A 78 -10.47 -9.95 -7.26
CA PRO A 78 -10.20 -8.99 -6.20
C PRO A 78 -11.40 -8.76 -5.27
N ARG A 79 -11.13 -8.67 -3.97
CA ARG A 79 -12.09 -8.42 -2.88
C ARG A 79 -11.50 -7.38 -1.95
N ILE A 80 -12.14 -6.21 -1.84
CA ILE A 80 -11.71 -5.18 -0.90
C ILE A 80 -12.21 -5.57 0.50
N VAL A 81 -11.27 -5.80 1.42
CA VAL A 81 -11.55 -6.28 2.78
C VAL A 81 -10.69 -5.51 3.79
N LYS A 82 -11.08 -5.55 5.07
CA LYS A 82 -10.24 -5.10 6.17
C LYS A 82 -9.00 -6.00 6.26
N TYR A 83 -7.85 -5.40 6.55
CA TYR A 83 -6.56 -6.06 6.59
C TYR A 83 -6.02 -6.15 8.02
N ASP A 84 -5.61 -7.35 8.43
CA ASP A 84 -5.12 -7.68 9.77
C ASP A 84 -3.95 -8.69 9.77
N GLU A 85 -3.42 -9.10 8.62
CA GLU A 85 -2.45 -10.20 8.50
C GLU A 85 -0.99 -9.84 8.86
N GLY A 86 -0.67 -8.57 9.10
CA GLY A 86 0.67 -8.15 9.58
C GLY A 86 1.84 -8.35 8.61
N MET A 87 1.60 -8.72 7.34
CA MET A 87 2.64 -8.69 6.30
C MET A 87 3.14 -7.26 6.04
N PRO A 88 4.35 -7.06 5.50
CA PRO A 88 4.82 -5.73 5.09
C PRO A 88 3.78 -5.00 4.24
N THR A 89 3.54 -3.73 4.56
CA THR A 89 2.51 -2.93 3.90
C THR A 89 3.10 -1.68 3.25
N ILE A 90 2.40 -1.18 2.23
CA ILE A 90 2.64 0.14 1.66
C ILE A 90 1.30 0.81 1.42
N THR A 91 1.14 2.06 1.87
CA THR A 91 -0.09 2.79 1.57
C THR A 91 -0.18 3.07 0.06
N LEU A 92 -1.40 3.07 -0.49
CA LEU A 92 -1.61 3.42 -1.89
C LEU A 92 -1.04 4.79 -2.25
N TYR A 93 -1.09 5.73 -1.31
CA TYR A 93 -0.47 7.04 -1.44
C TYR A 93 1.06 6.95 -1.57
N GLN A 94 1.73 6.25 -0.64
CA GLN A 94 3.20 6.06 -0.70
C GLN A 94 3.63 5.38 -2.00
N TRP A 95 2.92 4.33 -2.42
CA TRP A 95 3.24 3.63 -3.67
C TRP A 95 3.14 4.55 -4.90
N ARG A 96 2.11 5.41 -4.96
CA ARG A 96 1.96 6.42 -6.02
C ARG A 96 3.09 7.45 -5.96
N ALA A 97 3.44 7.94 -4.77
CA ALA A 97 4.51 8.91 -4.57
C ALA A 97 5.89 8.37 -5.02
N LEU A 98 6.12 7.06 -4.86
CA LEU A 98 7.34 6.37 -5.32
C LEU A 98 7.36 6.07 -6.83
N GLY A 99 6.37 6.53 -7.60
CA GLY A 99 6.32 6.28 -9.04
C GLY A 99 5.80 4.89 -9.42
N ARG A 100 5.00 4.27 -8.54
CA ARG A 100 4.32 2.98 -8.77
C ARG A 100 5.28 1.80 -9.01
N PRO A 101 6.28 1.58 -8.14
CA PRO A 101 7.23 0.48 -8.31
C PRO A 101 6.52 -0.88 -8.34
N VAL A 102 6.96 -1.76 -9.25
CA VAL A 102 6.50 -3.15 -9.36
C VAL A 102 7.70 -4.07 -9.56
N HIS A 103 7.62 -5.31 -9.08
CA HIS A 103 8.68 -6.32 -9.29
C HIS A 103 8.87 -6.71 -10.78
N GLY A 104 7.89 -6.42 -11.62
CA GLY A 104 7.99 -6.57 -13.07
C GLY A 104 6.62 -6.49 -13.73
N VAL A 105 6.45 -5.60 -14.71
CA VAL A 105 5.32 -5.69 -15.63
C VAL A 105 5.69 -6.75 -16.66
N ARG A 106 4.84 -7.78 -16.80
CA ARG A 106 4.93 -8.68 -17.95
C ARG A 106 4.83 -7.83 -19.22
N ARG A 107 5.84 -7.87 -20.08
CA ARG A 107 5.98 -6.96 -21.25
C ARG A 107 4.75 -6.94 -22.17
N ASP A 108 3.97 -8.01 -22.17
CA ASP A 108 2.74 -8.21 -22.93
C ASP A 108 1.48 -7.60 -22.29
N LEU A 109 1.55 -7.15 -21.03
CA LEU A 109 0.45 -6.51 -20.30
C LEU A 109 0.67 -5.01 -20.07
N THR A 110 1.80 -4.46 -20.51
CA THR A 110 2.01 -3.00 -20.54
C THR A 110 1.19 -2.42 -21.69
N PRO A 111 0.25 -1.47 -21.44
CA PRO A 111 -0.41 -0.75 -22.52
C PRO A 111 0.65 -0.08 -23.42
N LYS A 112 0.51 -0.24 -24.74
CA LYS A 112 1.34 0.51 -25.70
C LYS A 112 0.98 1.99 -25.69
#